data_AF-X1SZP5-F1
#
_entry.id   AF-X1SZP5-F1
#
_cell.length_a   1.000
_cell.length_b   1.000
_cell.length_c   1.000
_cell.angle_alpha   90.00
_cell.angle_beta   90.00
_cell.angle_gamma   90.00
#
_symmetry.space_group_name_H-M   'P 1'
#
loop_
_entity.id
_entity.type
_entity.pdbx_description
1 polymer ?
#
loop_
_entity_poly.entity_id
_entity_poly.type
_entity_poly.pdbx_seq_one_letter_code
_entity_poly.pdbx_strand_id
1 'polypeptide(L)'
;MNYTLTVESLDGVTSSWNELRHCLKWGSIFVLPAWLKVWWEVFGSGAELYLRTLRQREKIIGLAPLLVNKETASFIGSADVCDYLDFVIIPGREQDFFKVMLDDLREKGINQLDLRPLRPDSTVLSHLVSIAQNRGYEVLCYPEDVSLVLDLPSTWDEYLAILNKKQRHEVRRKLRRLWEAGNVEHRCVEVGREVEDYLDIFLKLFSLSRDEKASFMNPKMESFFRSLAKAMAEIGLLRLGIIQLDKVPVAMTMGFDYNDSRANSGL
;
A
#
# COMPACT_ATOMS: atom_id res chain seq x y z
N MET A 1 -25.24 20.92 8.11
CA MET A 1 -23.84 21.23 8.47
C MET A 1 -23.15 21.72 7.21
N ASN A 2 -22.37 22.81 7.26
CA ASN A 2 -21.69 23.31 6.06
C ASN A 2 -20.39 22.53 5.85
N TYR A 3 -20.42 21.64 4.86
CA TYR A 3 -19.25 20.92 4.38
C TYR A 3 -18.75 21.54 3.09
N THR A 4 -17.45 21.42 2.85
CA THR A 4 -16.82 21.87 1.61
C THR A 4 -15.87 20.80 1.11
N LEU A 5 -16.01 20.41 -0.15
CA LEU A 5 -15.05 19.58 -0.85
C LEU A 5 -14.01 20.47 -1.52
N THR A 6 -12.74 20.24 -1.21
CA THR A 6 -11.61 20.92 -1.86
C THR A 6 -10.94 19.97 -2.85
N VAL A 7 -10.64 20.50 -4.04
CA VAL A 7 -9.79 19.83 -5.03
C VAL A 7 -8.36 19.91 -4.53
N GLU A 8 -7.70 18.77 -4.47
CA GLU A 8 -6.31 18.67 -4.02
C GLU A 8 -5.40 18.25 -5.17
N SER A 9 -4.11 18.56 -5.03
CA SER A 9 -3.05 17.97 -5.85
C SER A 9 -2.21 17.00 -5.04
N LEU A 10 -1.60 16.02 -5.69
CA LEU A 10 -0.70 15.07 -5.03
C LEU A 10 0.50 15.78 -4.40
N ASP A 11 1.05 16.81 -5.06
CA ASP A 11 2.11 17.65 -4.51
C ASP A 11 1.66 18.41 -3.25
N GLY A 12 0.45 18.96 -3.26
CA GLY A 12 -0.11 19.69 -2.12
C GLY A 12 -0.32 18.80 -0.90
N VAL A 13 -0.93 17.62 -1.11
CA VAL A 13 -1.14 16.64 -0.03
C VAL A 13 0.18 16.08 0.48
N THR A 14 1.15 15.83 -0.40
CA THR A 14 2.50 15.38 -0.01
C THR A 14 3.23 16.43 0.81
N SER A 15 3.20 17.69 0.39
CA SER A 15 3.84 18.80 1.13
C SER A 15 3.21 19.04 2.50
N SER A 16 1.89 18.86 2.59
CA SER A 16 1.13 19.05 3.83
C SER A 16 1.04 17.79 4.71
N TRP A 17 1.69 16.70 4.31
CA TRP A 17 1.51 15.39 4.95
C TRP A 17 1.83 15.41 6.45
N ASN A 18 2.83 16.17 6.87
CA ASN A 18 3.19 16.31 8.29
C ASN A 18 2.07 16.91 9.15
N GLU A 19 1.22 17.77 8.59
CA GLU A 19 0.05 18.31 9.29
C GLU A 19 -1.13 17.33 9.21
N LEU A 20 -1.34 16.74 8.03
CA LEU A 20 -2.45 15.84 7.77
C LEU A 20 -2.33 14.50 8.51
N ARG A 21 -1.11 14.00 8.76
CA ARG A 21 -0.87 12.73 9.48
C ARG A 21 -1.39 12.74 10.92
N HIS A 22 -1.50 13.91 11.54
CA HIS A 22 -2.03 14.06 12.90
C HIS A 22 -3.55 14.27 12.89
N CYS A 23 -4.10 14.77 11.78
CA CYS A 23 -5.52 15.07 11.66
C CYS A 23 -6.34 13.89 11.14
N LEU A 24 -5.74 13.04 10.30
CA LEU A 24 -6.42 11.97 9.58
C LEU A 24 -5.93 10.58 10.01
N LYS A 25 -6.79 9.56 9.85
CA LYS A 25 -6.43 8.16 10.03
C LYS A 25 -5.90 7.58 8.73
N TRP A 26 -4.59 7.52 8.60
CA TRP A 26 -3.90 6.85 7.49
C TRP A 26 -3.78 5.36 7.83
N GLY A 27 -4.77 4.57 7.42
CA GLY A 27 -4.90 3.16 7.81
C GLY A 27 -3.91 2.21 7.14
N SER A 28 -3.16 2.67 6.14
CA SER A 28 -2.26 1.83 5.34
C SER A 28 -1.14 2.65 4.71
N ILE A 29 -0.01 2.00 4.39
CA ILE A 29 1.05 2.60 3.56
C ILE A 29 0.56 2.94 2.15
N PHE A 30 -0.35 2.13 1.61
CA PHE A 30 -0.78 2.20 0.21
C PHE A 30 -1.59 3.47 -0.08
N VAL A 31 -2.08 4.14 0.96
CA VAL A 31 -2.83 5.40 0.87
C VAL A 31 -1.99 6.59 1.29
N LEU A 32 -0.70 6.43 1.61
CA LEU A 32 0.17 7.56 1.97
C LEU A 32 0.45 8.46 0.76
N PRO A 33 0.61 9.79 0.95
CA PRO A 33 0.76 10.72 -0.17
C PRO A 33 1.93 10.39 -1.10
N ALA A 34 3.07 10.01 -0.52
CA ALA A 34 4.25 9.60 -1.28
C ALA A 34 3.98 8.34 -2.14
N TRP A 35 3.18 7.39 -1.65
CA TRP A 35 2.80 6.19 -2.41
C TRP A 35 1.83 6.55 -3.54
N LEU A 36 0.77 7.29 -3.21
CA LEU A 36 -0.23 7.75 -4.17
C LEU A 36 0.40 8.55 -5.31
N LYS A 37 1.34 9.43 -4.98
CA LYS A 37 2.06 10.27 -5.95
C LYS A 37 2.86 9.43 -6.94
N VAL A 38 3.72 8.53 -6.43
CA VAL A 38 4.53 7.66 -7.30
C VAL A 38 3.67 6.75 -8.16
N TRP A 39 2.61 6.17 -7.59
CA TRP A 39 1.68 5.34 -8.37
C TRP A 39 1.01 6.14 -9.48
N TRP A 40 0.54 7.36 -9.17
CA TRP A 40 -0.12 8.23 -10.15
C TRP A 40 0.82 8.65 -11.29
N GLU A 41 2.05 9.03 -10.98
CA GLU A 41 3.05 9.44 -11.98
C GLU A 41 3.35 8.33 -12.99
N VAL A 42 3.35 7.06 -12.55
CA VAL A 42 3.64 5.92 -13.41
C VAL A 42 2.39 5.37 -14.11
N PHE A 43 1.29 5.20 -13.37
CA PHE A 43 0.11 4.45 -13.84
C PHE A 43 -1.12 5.32 -14.14
N GLY A 44 -1.18 6.56 -13.65
CA GLY A 44 -2.37 7.43 -13.78
C GLY A 44 -2.61 8.02 -15.17
N SER A 45 -1.68 7.82 -16.13
CA SER A 45 -1.83 8.35 -17.49
C SER A 45 -3.12 7.84 -18.16
N GLY A 46 -3.91 8.76 -18.70
CA GLY A 46 -5.19 8.47 -19.35
C GLY A 46 -6.40 8.47 -18.41
N ALA A 47 -6.21 8.69 -17.12
CA ALA A 47 -7.26 8.92 -16.14
C ALA A 47 -7.25 10.37 -15.62
N GLU A 48 -8.38 10.81 -15.08
CA GLU A 48 -8.51 12.09 -14.41
C GLU A 48 -8.28 11.94 -12.90
N LEU A 49 -7.52 12.86 -12.30
CA LEU A 49 -7.26 12.85 -10.86
C LEU A 49 -8.50 13.32 -10.09
N TYR A 50 -9.09 12.42 -9.30
CA TYR A 50 -10.12 12.77 -8.32
C TYR A 50 -9.53 12.69 -6.92
N LEU A 51 -8.70 13.69 -6.57
CA LEU A 51 -8.20 13.85 -5.22
C LEU A 51 -9.04 14.93 -4.52
N ARG A 52 -9.81 14.54 -3.50
CA ARG A 52 -10.70 15.46 -2.79
C ARG A 52 -10.54 15.35 -1.29
N THR A 53 -10.54 16.51 -0.64
CA THR A 53 -10.61 16.59 0.81
C THR A 53 -11.97 17.11 1.23
N LEU A 54 -12.63 16.45 2.17
CA LEU A 54 -13.80 17.01 2.84
C LEU A 54 -13.37 17.83 4.05
N ARG A 55 -13.90 19.04 4.16
CA ARG A 55 -13.68 19.93 5.31
C ARG A 55 -14.99 20.36 5.96
N GLN A 56 -14.93 20.58 7.26
CA GLN A 56 -15.95 21.30 8.02
C GLN A 56 -15.31 22.54 8.62
N ARG A 57 -15.59 23.70 8.03
CA ARG A 57 -14.79 24.93 8.24
C ARG A 57 -13.32 24.63 7.91
N GLU A 58 -12.38 24.97 8.78
CA GLU A 58 -10.96 24.69 8.60
C GLU A 58 -10.57 23.23 8.88
N LYS A 59 -11.43 22.45 9.55
CA LYS A 59 -11.08 21.09 9.98
C LYS A 59 -11.25 20.09 8.85
N ILE A 60 -10.17 19.39 8.51
CA ILE A 60 -10.20 18.26 7.59
C ILE A 60 -10.92 17.05 8.20
N ILE A 61 -11.78 16.41 7.41
CA ILE A 61 -12.55 15.22 7.78
C ILE A 61 -12.01 13.97 7.10
N GLY A 62 -11.68 14.07 5.82
CA GLY A 62 -11.15 12.92 5.10
C GLY A 62 -10.64 13.28 3.72
N LEU A 63 -9.94 12.34 3.11
CA LEU A 63 -9.34 12.40 1.78
C LEU A 63 -9.87 11.22 0.95
N ALA A 64 -10.32 11.52 -0.27
CA ALA A 64 -10.69 10.55 -1.30
C ALA A 64 -9.56 10.49 -2.35
N PRO A 65 -8.70 9.46 -2.31
CA PRO A 65 -7.65 9.26 -3.31
C PRO A 65 -8.17 8.41 -4.47
N LEU A 66 -9.01 9.02 -5.32
CA LEU A 66 -9.60 8.33 -6.46
C LEU A 66 -8.99 8.81 -7.78
N LEU A 67 -9.15 7.97 -8.78
CA LEU A 67 -9.00 8.31 -10.19
C LEU A 67 -10.34 8.10 -10.88
N VAL A 68 -10.55 8.82 -11.97
CA VAL A 68 -11.74 8.72 -12.80
C VAL A 68 -11.33 8.32 -14.20
N ASN A 69 -11.94 7.26 -14.71
CA ASN A 69 -11.84 6.89 -16.11
C ASN A 69 -13.27 6.79 -16.68
N LYS A 70 -13.60 7.71 -17.58
CA LYS A 70 -14.97 7.89 -18.08
C LYS A 70 -15.95 8.13 -16.92
N GLU A 71 -16.87 7.21 -16.69
CA GLU A 71 -17.94 7.32 -15.68
C GLU A 71 -17.66 6.47 -14.43
N THR A 72 -16.48 5.85 -14.35
CA THR A 72 -16.06 4.99 -13.24
C THR A 72 -14.99 5.67 -12.42
N ALA A 73 -15.21 5.78 -11.10
CA ALA A 73 -14.16 6.15 -10.15
C ALA A 73 -13.61 4.91 -9.44
N SER A 74 -12.29 4.83 -9.32
CA SER A 74 -11.58 3.77 -8.58
C SER A 74 -10.48 4.37 -7.72
N PHE A 75 -9.86 3.59 -6.84
CA PHE A 75 -8.74 4.08 -6.05
C PHE A 75 -7.51 4.36 -6.92
N ILE A 76 -6.70 5.34 -6.50
CA ILE A 76 -5.31 5.46 -6.93
C ILE A 76 -4.54 4.28 -6.31
N GLY A 77 -4.18 3.30 -7.13
CA GLY A 77 -3.58 2.03 -6.70
C GLY A 77 -4.08 0.86 -7.54
N SER A 78 -3.45 -0.31 -7.40
CA SER A 78 -3.94 -1.56 -8.00
C SER A 78 -3.54 -2.76 -7.16
N ALA A 79 -4.27 -3.87 -7.33
CA ALA A 79 -3.98 -5.14 -6.66
C ALA A 79 -2.59 -5.72 -7.03
N ASP A 80 -1.95 -5.25 -8.10
CA ASP A 80 -0.60 -5.68 -8.49
C ASP A 80 0.47 -5.26 -7.48
N VAL A 81 0.24 -4.17 -6.73
CA VAL A 81 1.23 -3.54 -5.84
C VAL A 81 0.66 -3.08 -4.51
N CYS A 82 -0.65 -3.13 -4.31
CA CYS A 82 -1.34 -2.77 -3.08
C CYS A 82 -2.21 -3.94 -2.60
N ASP A 83 -1.96 -4.44 -1.38
CA ASP A 83 -2.79 -5.52 -0.80
C ASP A 83 -4.21 -5.03 -0.46
N TYR A 84 -4.34 -3.75 -0.12
CA TYR A 84 -5.61 -3.12 0.21
C TYR A 84 -5.53 -1.61 0.10
N LEU A 85 -6.66 -1.02 -0.29
CA LEU A 85 -6.87 0.42 -0.41
C LEU A 85 -8.09 0.81 0.41
N ASP A 86 -8.14 2.09 0.80
CA ASP A 86 -9.26 2.64 1.54
C ASP A 86 -9.28 4.17 1.43
N PHE A 87 -10.35 4.77 1.94
CA PHE A 87 -10.40 6.19 2.18
C PHE A 87 -9.66 6.55 3.47
N VAL A 88 -9.13 7.77 3.53
CA VAL A 88 -8.43 8.29 4.71
C VAL A 88 -9.39 9.23 5.43
N ILE A 89 -10.06 8.74 6.48
CA ILE A 89 -11.17 9.47 7.13
C ILE A 89 -10.96 9.50 8.64
N ILE A 90 -11.32 10.61 9.30
CA ILE A 90 -11.35 10.65 10.78
C ILE A 90 -12.46 9.74 11.32
N PRO A 91 -12.17 8.92 12.36
CA PRO A 91 -13.16 8.04 12.95
C PRO A 91 -14.43 8.77 13.40
N GLY A 92 -15.59 8.19 13.08
CA GLY A 92 -16.91 8.72 13.43
C GLY A 92 -17.46 9.77 12.48
N ARG A 93 -16.76 10.09 11.38
CA ARG A 93 -17.20 11.06 10.36
C ARG A 93 -17.35 10.45 8.96
N GLU A 94 -17.26 9.13 8.86
CA GLU A 94 -17.42 8.34 7.63
C GLU A 94 -18.77 8.62 6.96
N GLN A 95 -19.84 8.70 7.74
CA GLN A 95 -21.18 8.93 7.19
C GLN A 95 -21.31 10.30 6.53
N ASP A 96 -20.75 11.36 7.13
CA ASP A 96 -20.72 12.69 6.53
C ASP A 96 -19.85 12.69 5.27
N PHE A 97 -18.67 12.06 5.36
CA PHE A 97 -17.71 11.94 4.27
C PHE A 97 -18.32 11.30 3.02
N PHE A 98 -18.85 10.09 3.17
CA PHE A 98 -19.39 9.33 2.05
C PHE A 98 -20.63 9.96 1.43
N LYS A 99 -21.50 10.58 2.24
CA LYS A 99 -22.67 11.29 1.70
C LYS A 99 -22.24 12.42 0.75
N VAL A 100 -21.34 13.29 1.20
CA VAL A 100 -20.90 14.44 0.41
C VAL A 100 -20.08 14.00 -0.81
N MET A 101 -19.21 12.99 -0.65
CA MET A 101 -18.43 12.43 -1.77
C MET A 101 -19.33 11.83 -2.85
N LEU A 102 -20.34 11.03 -2.48
CA LEU A 102 -21.28 10.44 -3.44
C LEU A 102 -22.10 11.50 -4.19
N ASP A 103 -22.45 12.60 -3.53
CA ASP A 103 -23.15 13.72 -4.16
C ASP A 103 -22.26 14.42 -5.21
N ASP A 104 -20.99 14.70 -4.89
CA ASP A 104 -20.04 15.32 -5.83
C ASP A 104 -19.69 14.41 -7.02
N LEU A 105 -19.50 13.10 -6.79
CA LEU A 105 -19.26 12.13 -7.85
C LEU A 105 -20.44 12.08 -8.82
N ARG A 106 -21.67 12.03 -8.31
CA ARG A 106 -22.88 12.07 -9.15
C ARG A 106 -23.00 13.36 -9.95
N GLU A 107 -22.73 14.52 -9.33
CA GLU A 107 -22.76 15.82 -10.02
C GLU A 107 -21.75 15.90 -11.18
N LYS A 108 -20.67 15.13 -11.09
CA LYS A 108 -19.66 14.99 -12.15
C LYS A 108 -19.98 13.95 -13.21
N GLY A 109 -21.15 13.30 -13.13
CA GLY A 109 -21.55 12.25 -14.06
C GLY A 109 -20.91 10.90 -13.80
N ILE A 110 -20.25 10.71 -12.65
CA ILE A 110 -19.72 9.41 -12.25
C ILE A 110 -20.87 8.57 -11.73
N ASN A 111 -21.07 7.40 -12.35
CA ASN A 111 -22.19 6.50 -12.04
C ASN A 111 -21.72 5.13 -11.53
N GLN A 112 -20.42 4.85 -11.54
CA GLN A 112 -19.85 3.59 -11.06
C GLN A 112 -18.67 3.84 -10.11
N LEU A 113 -18.61 3.07 -9.03
CA LEU A 113 -17.43 2.95 -8.17
C LEU A 113 -16.85 1.55 -8.27
N ASP A 114 -15.55 1.46 -8.59
CA ASP A 114 -14.79 0.22 -8.55
C ASP A 114 -13.71 0.33 -7.46
N LEU A 115 -14.06 -0.13 -6.26
CA LEU A 115 -13.27 0.07 -5.04
C LEU A 115 -12.63 -1.24 -4.62
N ARG A 116 -11.44 -1.52 -5.15
CA ARG A 116 -10.68 -2.75 -4.90
C ARG A 116 -9.17 -2.49 -4.90
N PRO A 117 -8.36 -3.28 -4.17
CA PRO A 117 -8.76 -4.31 -3.22
C PRO A 117 -9.12 -3.73 -1.84
N LEU A 118 -9.97 -4.42 -1.07
CA LEU A 118 -10.47 -3.97 0.24
C LEU A 118 -10.17 -4.96 1.36
N ARG A 119 -9.83 -4.46 2.55
CA ARG A 119 -9.87 -5.26 3.78
C ARG A 119 -11.29 -5.38 4.34
N PRO A 120 -11.61 -6.47 5.07
CA PRO A 120 -12.90 -6.64 5.76
C PRO A 120 -13.27 -5.50 6.71
N ASP A 121 -12.28 -4.85 7.32
CA ASP A 121 -12.42 -3.73 8.26
C ASP A 121 -12.30 -2.35 7.60
N SER A 122 -12.27 -2.28 6.26
CA SER A 122 -12.20 -1.01 5.52
C SER A 122 -13.41 -0.10 5.77
N THR A 123 -13.21 1.21 5.63
CA THR A 123 -14.29 2.21 5.72
C THR A 123 -15.33 2.02 4.61
N VAL A 124 -14.91 1.47 3.47
CA VAL A 124 -15.81 1.09 2.37
C VAL A 124 -16.83 0.05 2.81
N LEU A 125 -16.36 -1.09 3.33
CA LEU A 125 -17.25 -2.19 3.71
C LEU A 125 -18.04 -1.88 4.99
N SER A 126 -17.41 -1.21 5.96
CA SER A 126 -18.06 -0.89 7.24
C SER A 126 -19.08 0.26 7.16
N HIS A 127 -18.95 1.18 6.20
CA HIS A 127 -19.81 2.36 6.11
C HIS A 127 -20.38 2.61 4.71
N LEU A 128 -19.53 2.78 3.69
CA LEU A 128 -19.98 3.20 2.35
C LEU A 128 -21.02 2.25 1.75
N VAL A 129 -20.83 0.94 1.86
CA VAL A 129 -21.78 -0.07 1.35
C VAL A 129 -23.20 0.20 1.86
N SER A 130 -23.36 0.35 3.18
CA SER A 130 -24.67 0.62 3.79
C SER A 130 -25.25 1.97 3.35
N ILE A 131 -24.41 3.00 3.20
CA ILE A 131 -24.83 4.33 2.78
C ILE A 131 -25.29 4.31 1.32
N ALA A 132 -24.59 3.57 0.46
CA ALA A 132 -24.92 3.43 -0.95
C ALA A 132 -26.25 2.68 -1.13
N GLN A 133 -26.43 1.55 -0.43
CA GLN A 133 -27.68 0.79 -0.45
C GLN A 133 -28.87 1.63 0.02
N ASN A 134 -28.71 2.40 1.12
CA ASN A 134 -29.75 3.30 1.62
C ASN A 134 -30.09 4.44 0.66
N ARG A 135 -29.18 4.79 -0.26
CA ARG A 135 -29.41 5.76 -1.34
C ARG A 135 -29.96 5.12 -2.61
N GLY A 136 -30.23 3.81 -2.61
CA GLY A 136 -30.80 3.08 -3.73
C GLY A 136 -29.78 2.66 -4.79
N TYR A 137 -28.48 2.73 -4.51
CA TYR A 137 -27.46 2.21 -5.43
C TYR A 137 -27.39 0.68 -5.36
N GLU A 138 -27.13 0.06 -6.51
CA GLU A 138 -26.74 -1.35 -6.57
C GLU A 138 -25.33 -1.51 -5.98
N VAL A 139 -25.15 -2.53 -5.13
CA VAL A 139 -23.85 -2.84 -4.53
C VAL A 139 -23.54 -4.31 -4.72
N LEU A 140 -22.40 -4.58 -5.35
CA LEU A 140 -21.86 -5.92 -5.54
C LEU A 140 -20.57 -6.06 -4.74
N CYS A 141 -20.53 -7.04 -3.84
CA CYS A 141 -19.35 -7.37 -3.05
C CYS A 141 -19.07 -8.87 -3.19
N TYR A 142 -17.85 -9.22 -3.57
CA TYR A 142 -17.40 -10.60 -3.70
C TYR A 142 -15.98 -10.73 -3.13
N PRO A 143 -15.63 -11.90 -2.57
CA PRO A 143 -14.25 -12.19 -2.21
C PRO A 143 -13.35 -12.12 -3.46
N GLU A 144 -12.28 -11.34 -3.38
CA GLU A 144 -11.33 -11.15 -4.50
C GLU A 144 -10.09 -12.03 -4.32
N ASP A 145 -9.36 -11.84 -3.22
CA ASP A 145 -8.16 -12.62 -2.88
C ASP A 145 -7.92 -12.64 -1.36
N VAL A 146 -6.86 -13.31 -0.91
CA VAL A 146 -6.43 -13.40 0.48
C VAL A 146 -5.06 -12.74 0.66
N SER A 147 -5.01 -11.71 1.49
CA SER A 147 -3.74 -11.18 2.01
C SER A 147 -3.32 -11.93 3.28
N LEU A 148 -2.05 -12.32 3.35
CA LEU A 148 -1.50 -13.02 4.51
C LEU A 148 -0.98 -12.00 5.54
N VAL A 149 -1.66 -11.94 6.68
CA VAL A 149 -1.24 -11.15 7.85
C VAL A 149 -0.76 -12.09 8.94
N LEU A 150 0.36 -11.73 9.57
CA LEU A 150 0.91 -12.47 10.70
C LEU A 150 1.23 -11.50 11.84
N ASP A 151 0.55 -11.67 12.96
CA ASP A 151 0.93 -11.02 14.22
C ASP A 151 2.25 -11.64 14.69
N LEU A 152 3.31 -10.84 14.68
CA LEU A 152 4.64 -11.32 15.05
C LEU A 152 4.72 -11.48 16.58
N PRO A 153 4.98 -12.70 17.08
CA PRO A 153 5.19 -12.89 18.49
C PRO A 153 6.56 -12.32 18.92
N SER A 154 6.73 -12.19 20.23
CA SER A 154 7.89 -11.51 20.82
C SER A 154 9.20 -12.28 20.63
N THR A 155 9.13 -13.60 20.41
CA THR A 155 10.31 -14.46 20.27
C THR A 155 10.24 -15.38 19.06
N TRP A 156 11.43 -15.82 18.61
CA TRP A 156 11.57 -16.79 17.53
C TRP A 156 10.92 -18.14 17.84
N ASP A 157 11.02 -18.59 19.09
CA ASP A 157 10.43 -19.87 19.50
C ASP A 157 8.91 -19.83 19.52
N GLU A 158 8.32 -18.71 19.96
CA GLU A 158 6.88 -18.47 19.84
C GLU A 158 6.43 -18.45 18.37
N TYR A 159 7.17 -17.80 17.49
CA TYR A 159 6.89 -17.82 16.05
C TYR A 159 6.92 -19.25 15.50
N LEU A 160 7.96 -20.03 15.84
CA LEU A 160 8.05 -21.41 15.42
C LEU A 160 6.91 -22.27 15.97
N ALA A 161 6.34 -21.94 17.13
CA ALA A 161 5.22 -22.66 17.73
C ALA A 161 3.90 -22.45 16.96
N ILE A 162 3.70 -21.29 16.34
CA ILE A 162 2.54 -20.98 15.48
C ILE A 162 2.53 -21.87 14.23
N LEU A 163 3.70 -22.22 13.69
CA LEU A 163 3.82 -23.03 12.49
C LEU A 163 3.36 -24.49 12.72
N ASN A 164 2.81 -25.12 11.68
CA ASN A 164 2.55 -26.57 11.75
C ASN A 164 3.86 -27.38 11.72
N LYS A 165 3.80 -28.67 12.09
CA LYS A 165 4.98 -29.56 12.17
C LYS A 165 5.80 -29.57 10.88
N LYS A 166 5.14 -29.62 9.72
CA LYS A 166 5.80 -29.64 8.40
C LYS A 166 6.52 -28.32 8.13
N GLN A 167 5.85 -27.18 8.32
CA GLN A 167 6.44 -25.85 8.15
C GLN A 167 7.63 -25.61 9.07
N ARG A 168 7.51 -25.94 10.36
CA ARG A 168 8.61 -25.80 11.33
C ARG A 168 9.83 -26.64 10.98
N HIS A 169 9.63 -27.89 10.55
CA HIS A 169 10.74 -28.72 10.06
C HIS A 169 11.37 -28.12 8.80
N GLU A 170 10.56 -27.61 7.88
CA GLU A 170 11.03 -27.01 6.63
C GLU A 170 11.85 -25.73 6.88
N VAL A 171 11.41 -24.84 7.76
CA VAL A 171 12.17 -23.64 8.17
C VAL A 171 13.52 -24.04 8.77
N ARG A 172 13.54 -24.96 9.74
CA ARG A 172 14.78 -25.44 10.37
C ARG A 172 15.73 -26.11 9.38
N ARG A 173 15.18 -26.86 8.42
CA ARG A 173 15.97 -27.52 7.36
C ARG A 173 16.60 -26.49 6.41
N LYS A 174 15.85 -25.47 6.00
CA LYS A 174 16.34 -24.39 5.13
C LYS A 174 17.43 -23.56 5.82
N LEU A 175 17.22 -23.16 7.08
CA LEU A 175 18.22 -22.42 7.86
C LEU A 175 19.53 -23.20 8.03
N ARG A 176 19.43 -24.50 8.35
CA ARG A 176 20.62 -25.36 8.46
C ARG A 176 21.40 -25.43 7.16
N ARG A 177 20.72 -25.69 6.04
CA ARG A 177 21.35 -25.72 4.71
C ARG A 177 21.99 -24.39 4.34
N LEU A 178 21.37 -23.29 4.71
CA LEU A 178 21.92 -21.94 4.50
C LEU A 178 23.24 -21.79 5.26
N TRP A 179 23.28 -22.16 6.54
CA TRP A 179 24.52 -22.09 7.35
C TRP A 179 25.59 -23.11 6.95
N GLU A 180 25.21 -24.26 6.40
CA GLU A 180 26.15 -25.25 5.84
C GLU A 180 26.80 -24.77 4.53
N ALA A 181 26.19 -23.81 3.83
CA ALA A 181 26.66 -23.36 2.52
C ALA A 181 27.87 -22.41 2.57
N GLY A 182 28.15 -21.77 3.72
CA GLY A 182 29.23 -20.79 3.86
C GLY A 182 28.98 -19.79 4.99
N ASN A 183 29.71 -18.67 5.00
CA ASN A 183 29.50 -17.62 5.99
C ASN A 183 28.26 -16.80 5.64
N VAL A 184 27.22 -16.93 6.46
CA VAL A 184 25.93 -16.26 6.24
C VAL A 184 25.81 -15.03 7.11
N GLU A 185 25.52 -13.89 6.50
CA GLU A 185 25.16 -12.67 7.19
C GLU A 185 23.76 -12.23 6.77
N HIS A 186 22.92 -11.86 7.75
CA HIS A 186 21.62 -11.26 7.51
C HIS A 186 21.59 -9.85 8.08
N ARG A 187 21.15 -8.89 7.26
CA ARG A 187 21.03 -7.48 7.65
C ARG A 187 19.67 -6.95 7.24
N CYS A 188 19.05 -6.17 8.12
CA CYS A 188 17.90 -5.34 7.76
C CYS A 188 18.37 -3.89 7.82
N VAL A 189 18.35 -3.21 6.69
CA VAL A 189 18.85 -1.84 6.56
C VAL A 189 17.69 -0.88 6.39
N GLU A 190 17.69 0.19 7.19
CA GLU A 190 16.96 1.41 6.86
C GLU A 190 17.77 2.16 5.82
N VAL A 191 17.16 2.37 4.66
CA VAL A 191 17.88 2.87 3.49
C VAL A 191 17.49 4.32 3.26
N GLY A 192 18.51 5.18 3.21
CA GLY A 192 18.38 6.59 2.85
C GLY A 192 18.89 6.84 1.43
N ARG A 193 19.95 7.65 1.31
CA ARG A 193 20.49 8.10 0.01
C ARG A 193 21.18 7.02 -0.82
N GLU A 194 21.58 5.90 -0.21
CA GLU A 194 22.23 4.76 -0.88
C GLU A 194 21.25 3.82 -1.59
N VAL A 195 19.98 4.20 -1.70
CA VAL A 195 18.90 3.32 -2.20
C VAL A 195 19.15 2.73 -3.59
N GLU A 196 19.80 3.48 -4.47
CA GLU A 196 20.03 3.02 -5.86
C GLU A 196 20.96 1.81 -5.95
N ASP A 197 22.04 1.80 -5.15
CA ASP A 197 23.00 0.69 -5.17
C ASP A 197 22.32 -0.62 -4.74
N TYR A 198 21.43 -0.55 -3.75
CA TYR A 198 20.67 -1.71 -3.31
C TYR A 198 19.55 -2.10 -4.28
N LEU A 199 18.93 -1.13 -4.96
CA LEU A 199 17.85 -1.39 -5.92
C LEU A 199 18.34 -2.18 -7.12
N ASP A 200 19.53 -1.88 -7.65
CA ASP A 200 20.10 -2.63 -8.77
C ASP A 200 20.30 -4.10 -8.42
N ILE A 201 20.79 -4.37 -7.20
CA ILE A 201 20.97 -5.74 -6.69
C ILE A 201 19.61 -6.41 -6.47
N PHE A 202 18.66 -5.70 -5.86
CA PHE A 202 17.32 -6.22 -5.60
C PHE A 202 16.60 -6.61 -6.90
N LEU A 203 16.56 -5.71 -7.88
CA LEU A 203 15.88 -5.94 -9.17
C LEU A 203 16.53 -7.08 -9.95
N LYS A 204 17.87 -7.17 -9.92
CA LYS A 204 18.59 -8.31 -10.51
C LYS A 204 18.19 -9.63 -9.85
N LEU A 205 18.20 -9.70 -8.52
CA LEU A 205 17.80 -10.90 -7.79
C LEU A 205 16.30 -11.21 -7.97
N PHE A 206 15.46 -10.19 -8.13
CA PHE A 206 14.02 -10.30 -8.43
C PHE A 206 13.75 -11.02 -9.72
N SER A 207 14.35 -10.56 -10.80
CA SER A 207 14.19 -11.19 -12.11
C SER A 207 14.79 -12.60 -12.17
N LEU A 208 15.83 -12.89 -11.39
CA LEU A 208 16.44 -14.23 -11.34
C LEU A 208 15.67 -15.24 -10.48
N SER A 209 14.76 -14.79 -9.62
CA SER A 209 14.12 -15.67 -8.64
C SER A 209 13.09 -16.61 -9.26
N ARG A 210 12.28 -16.13 -10.22
CA ARG A 210 11.24 -16.89 -10.96
C ARG A 210 10.87 -16.19 -12.28
N ASP A 211 10.48 -16.96 -13.29
CA ASP A 211 10.07 -16.43 -14.61
C ASP A 211 8.83 -15.52 -14.55
N GLU A 212 7.87 -15.82 -13.68
CA GLU A 212 6.69 -14.97 -13.45
C GLU A 212 7.08 -13.60 -12.89
N LYS A 213 8.11 -13.55 -12.03
CA LYS A 213 8.64 -12.31 -11.45
C LYS A 213 9.43 -11.49 -12.47
N ALA A 214 10.17 -12.15 -13.36
CA ALA A 214 10.80 -11.50 -14.50
C ALA A 214 9.75 -10.85 -15.42
N SER A 215 8.62 -11.53 -15.65
CA SER A 215 7.54 -11.03 -16.49
C SER A 215 6.79 -9.86 -15.83
N PHE A 216 6.58 -9.92 -14.51
CA PHE A 216 6.01 -8.83 -13.73
C PHE A 216 6.89 -7.57 -13.75
N MET A 217 8.22 -7.73 -13.71
CA MET A 217 9.20 -6.65 -13.69
C MET A 217 9.48 -6.08 -15.09
N ASN A 218 8.44 -5.64 -15.80
CA ASN A 218 8.59 -4.88 -17.04
C ASN A 218 9.17 -3.48 -16.78
N PRO A 219 9.64 -2.74 -17.81
CA PRO A 219 10.29 -1.43 -17.61
C PRO A 219 9.45 -0.39 -16.85
N LYS A 220 8.12 -0.44 -17.00
CA LYS A 220 7.20 0.46 -16.30
C LYS A 220 7.13 0.11 -14.81
N MET A 221 7.05 -1.18 -14.48
CA MET A 221 7.04 -1.67 -13.09
C MET A 221 8.39 -1.44 -12.40
N GLU A 222 9.50 -1.63 -13.11
CA GLU A 222 10.83 -1.30 -12.60
C GLU A 222 10.93 0.20 -12.23
N SER A 223 10.49 1.08 -13.14
CA SER A 223 10.45 2.53 -12.88
C SER A 223 9.61 2.87 -11.64
N PHE A 224 8.45 2.21 -11.49
CA PHE A 224 7.62 2.35 -10.29
C PHE A 224 8.36 1.96 -9.01
N PHE A 225 8.97 0.78 -8.95
CA PHE A 225 9.67 0.34 -7.73
C PHE A 225 10.89 1.21 -7.40
N ARG A 226 11.62 1.70 -8.40
CA ARG A 226 12.73 2.64 -8.18
C ARG A 226 12.24 3.96 -7.57
N SER A 227 11.20 4.56 -8.16
CA SER A 227 10.62 5.80 -7.65
C SER A 227 9.98 5.61 -6.27
N LEU A 228 9.34 4.46 -6.04
CA LEU A 228 8.69 4.15 -4.78
C LEU A 228 9.72 3.96 -3.66
N ALA A 229 10.77 3.19 -3.92
CA ALA A 229 11.83 2.99 -2.95
C ALA A 229 12.50 4.30 -2.55
N LYS A 230 12.78 5.21 -3.51
CA LYS A 230 13.29 6.55 -3.21
C LYS A 230 12.32 7.34 -2.33
N ALA A 231 11.06 7.44 -2.74
CA ALA A 231 10.06 8.23 -2.01
C ALA A 231 9.85 7.69 -0.58
N MET A 232 9.83 6.37 -0.40
CA MET A 232 9.67 5.73 0.91
C MET A 232 10.94 5.80 1.76
N ALA A 233 12.12 5.80 1.16
CA ALA A 233 13.40 6.04 1.83
C ALA A 233 13.48 7.46 2.40
N GLU A 234 13.04 8.47 1.64
CA GLU A 234 13.04 9.87 2.06
C GLU A 234 12.19 10.13 3.31
N ILE A 235 11.11 9.37 3.49
CA ILE A 235 10.24 9.45 4.68
C ILE A 235 10.55 8.37 5.74
N GLY A 236 11.66 7.63 5.58
CA GLY A 236 12.18 6.67 6.57
C GLY A 236 11.39 5.36 6.69
N LEU A 237 10.49 5.04 5.74
CA LEU A 237 9.66 3.83 5.80
C LEU A 237 10.26 2.64 5.06
N LEU A 238 11.21 2.85 4.13
CA LEU A 238 11.83 1.76 3.38
C LEU A 238 12.75 0.90 4.27
N ARG A 239 12.63 -0.42 4.12
CA ARG A 239 13.51 -1.44 4.71
C ARG A 239 13.95 -2.42 3.64
N LEU A 240 15.24 -2.74 3.61
CA LEU A 240 15.75 -3.86 2.81
C LEU A 240 16.28 -4.95 3.72
N GLY A 241 15.76 -6.17 3.54
CA GLY A 241 16.35 -7.38 4.11
C GLY A 241 17.38 -7.93 3.13
N ILE A 242 18.56 -8.28 3.61
CA ILE A 242 19.67 -8.77 2.76
C ILE A 242 20.25 -10.01 3.42
N ILE A 243 20.35 -11.08 2.64
CA ILE A 243 21.11 -12.29 3.01
C ILE A 243 22.35 -12.32 2.13
N GLN A 244 23.52 -12.36 2.76
CA GLN A 244 24.81 -12.50 2.11
C GLN A 244 25.41 -13.86 2.43
N LEU A 245 25.96 -14.52 1.41
CA LEU A 245 26.78 -15.72 1.53
C LEU A 245 28.20 -15.37 1.09
N ASP A 246 29.17 -15.53 1.97
CA ASP A 246 30.57 -15.18 1.71
C ASP A 246 30.73 -13.75 1.14
N LYS A 247 29.99 -12.80 1.73
CA LYS A 247 29.90 -11.37 1.35
C LYS A 247 29.17 -11.05 0.04
N VAL A 248 28.65 -12.05 -0.66
CA VAL A 248 27.85 -11.86 -1.88
C VAL A 248 26.36 -11.84 -1.51
N PRO A 249 25.58 -10.79 -1.86
CA PRO A 249 24.13 -10.81 -1.71
C PRO A 249 23.49 -11.94 -2.54
N VAL A 250 22.77 -12.84 -1.88
CA VAL A 250 22.12 -14.00 -2.52
C VAL A 250 20.59 -13.96 -2.45
N ALA A 251 20.04 -13.18 -1.51
CA ALA A 251 18.62 -12.90 -1.44
C ALA A 251 18.38 -11.52 -0.82
N MET A 252 17.34 -10.85 -1.28
CA MET A 252 16.89 -9.58 -0.75
C MET A 252 15.36 -9.54 -0.61
N THR A 253 14.87 -8.70 0.28
CA THR A 253 13.44 -8.37 0.38
C THR A 253 13.32 -6.87 0.49
N MET A 254 12.30 -6.30 -0.15
CA MET A 254 11.93 -4.91 0.05
C MET A 254 10.68 -4.85 0.91
N GLY A 255 10.67 -3.98 1.90
CA GLY A 255 9.52 -3.82 2.78
C GLY A 255 9.37 -2.39 3.28
N PHE A 256 8.19 -2.10 3.81
CA PHE A 256 7.82 -0.78 4.29
C PHE A 256 7.25 -0.88 5.70
N ASP A 257 7.92 -0.25 6.67
CA ASP A 257 7.51 -0.23 8.07
C ASP A 257 6.57 0.96 8.31
N TYR A 258 5.36 0.71 8.82
CA TYR A 258 4.38 1.75 9.10
C TYR A 258 3.34 1.29 10.12
N ASN A 259 3.08 2.11 11.14
CA ASN A 259 2.10 1.84 12.22
C ASN A 259 2.21 0.41 12.77
N ASP A 260 3.42 0.05 13.25
CA ASP A 260 3.75 -1.27 13.82
C ASP A 260 3.53 -2.47 12.89
N SER A 261 3.35 -2.23 11.60
CA SER A 261 3.19 -3.24 10.56
C SER A 261 4.29 -3.13 9.52
N ARG A 262 4.63 -4.25 8.87
CA ARG A 262 5.55 -4.29 7.73
C ARG A 262 4.86 -4.92 6.52
N ALA A 263 4.69 -4.15 5.45
CA ALA A 263 4.33 -4.71 4.16
C ALA A 263 5.61 -5.15 3.45
N ASN A 264 5.65 -6.36 2.90
CA ASN A 264 6.84 -6.90 2.24
C ASN A 264 6.55 -7.28 0.79
N SER A 265 7.42 -6.84 -0.12
CA SER A 265 7.61 -7.44 -1.43
C SER A 265 8.85 -8.33 -1.40
N GLY A 266 8.63 -9.64 -1.33
CA GLY A 266 9.69 -10.65 -1.24
C GLY A 266 10.08 -11.26 -2.59
N LEU A 267 11.31 -11.79 -2.66
CA LEU A 267 11.79 -12.76 -3.67
C LEU A 267 11.24 -14.18 -3.41
#